data_AF-A0A1F5UHQ0-F1
#
_entry.id   AF-A0A1F5UHQ0-F1
#
_cell.length_a   1.000
_cell.length_b   1.000
_cell.length_c   1.000
_cell.angle_alpha   90.00
_cell.angle_beta   90.00
_cell.angle_gamma   90.00
#
_symmetry.space_group_name_H-M   'P 1'
#
loop_
_entity.id
_entity.type
_entity.pdbx_description
1 polymer ?
#
loop_
_entity_poly.entity_id
_entity_poly.type
_entity_poly.pdbx_seq_one_letter_code
_entity_poly.pdbx_strand_id
1 'polypeptide(L)'
;MIVVAIIGILAAIATPKFSQMVEVSREGATKGNLSALRSSVSIYYSEKEGVWPVDLNNFASYMPVIPPARARPLGDSAIVSVVAASPSSVGTGWAYLQSGGLLWANSTATDVKGTSFTTY
;
A
#
# COMPACT_ATOMS: atom_id res chain seq x y z
N MET A 1 38.25 -25.61 -10.95
CA MET A 1 36.94 -25.00 -11.31
C MET A 1 35.76 -25.45 -10.43
N ILE A 2 35.98 -26.23 -9.37
CA ILE A 2 34.92 -26.73 -8.47
C ILE A 2 34.19 -25.62 -7.69
N VAL A 3 34.92 -24.56 -7.30
CA VAL A 3 34.39 -23.47 -6.46
C VAL A 3 33.33 -22.66 -7.20
N VAL A 4 33.58 -22.35 -8.48
CA VAL A 4 32.62 -21.58 -9.31
C VAL A 4 31.32 -22.36 -9.50
N ALA A 5 31.40 -23.69 -9.63
CA ALA A 5 30.22 -24.55 -9.76
C ALA A 5 29.36 -24.56 -8.48
N ILE A 6 29.99 -24.62 -7.30
CA ILE A 6 29.29 -24.64 -6.01
C ILE A 6 28.61 -23.28 -5.73
N ILE A 7 29.29 -22.17 -6.01
CA ILE A 7 28.72 -20.82 -5.86
C ILE A 7 27.52 -20.63 -6.80
N GLY A 8 27.59 -21.15 -8.03
CA GLY A 8 26.48 -21.10 -9.00
C GLY A 8 25.21 -21.78 -8.49
N ILE A 9 25.32 -22.94 -7.84
CA ILE A 9 24.18 -23.67 -7.28
C ILE A 9 23.57 -22.92 -6.08
N LEU A 10 24.41 -22.40 -5.18
CA LEU A 10 23.94 -21.63 -4.03
C LEU A 10 23.23 -20.34 -4.47
N ALA A 11 23.75 -19.65 -5.48
CA ALA A 11 23.14 -18.45 -6.04
C ALA A 11 21.75 -18.75 -6.63
N ALA A 12 21.61 -19.85 -7.38
CA ALA A 12 20.34 -20.24 -8.00
C ALA A 12 19.21 -20.47 -6.97
N ILE A 13 19.54 -20.98 -5.78
CA ILE A 13 18.57 -21.21 -4.70
C ILE A 13 18.27 -19.92 -3.91
N ALA A 14 19.28 -19.06 -3.73
CA ALA A 14 19.16 -17.85 -2.91
C ALA A 14 18.33 -16.75 -3.57
N THR A 15 18.51 -16.49 -4.87
CA THR A 15 17.84 -15.41 -5.61
C THR A 15 16.30 -15.45 -5.52
N PRO A 16 15.59 -16.58 -5.72
CA PRO A 16 14.13 -16.59 -5.63
C PRO A 16 13.63 -16.25 -4.22
N LYS A 17 14.33 -16.71 -3.17
CA LYS A 17 13.94 -16.47 -1.77
C LYS A 17 14.08 -15.00 -1.38
N PHE A 18 15.16 -14.34 -1.80
CA PHE A 18 15.33 -12.90 -1.58
C PHE A 18 14.28 -12.08 -2.33
N SER A 19 13.94 -12.46 -3.57
CA SER A 19 12.91 -11.75 -4.34
C SER A 19 11.54 -11.79 -3.68
N GLN A 20 11.15 -12.93 -3.08
CA GLN A 20 9.88 -13.06 -2.35
C GLN A 20 9.89 -12.23 -1.05
N MET A 21 10.99 -12.25 -0.30
CA MET A 21 11.10 -11.50 0.96
C MET A 21 11.02 -9.98 0.74
N VAL A 22 11.59 -9.48 -0.36
CA VAL A 22 11.47 -8.06 -0.74
C VAL A 22 10.02 -7.69 -1.03
N GLU A 23 9.25 -8.58 -1.66
CA GLU A 23 7.82 -8.32 -1.92
C GLU A 23 7.00 -8.26 -0.63
N VAL A 24 7.17 -9.25 0.25
CA VAL A 24 6.50 -9.27 1.56
C VAL A 24 6.85 -8.03 2.39
N SER A 25 8.09 -7.53 2.28
CA SER A 25 8.50 -6.30 2.98
C SER A 25 7.80 -5.06 2.43
N ARG A 26 7.57 -4.99 1.11
CA ARG A 26 6.84 -3.89 0.46
C ARG A 26 5.35 -3.90 0.81
N GLU A 27 4.75 -5.08 0.89
CA GLU A 27 3.38 -5.26 1.35
C GLU A 27 3.22 -4.87 2.83
N GLY A 28 4.16 -5.30 3.68
CA GLY A 28 4.21 -4.89 5.08
C GLY A 28 4.32 -3.37 5.25
N ALA A 29 5.17 -2.72 4.46
CA ALA A 29 5.27 -1.26 4.43
C ALA A 29 3.95 -0.61 3.97
N THR A 30 3.32 -1.15 2.94
CA THR A 30 2.02 -0.66 2.44
C THR A 30 0.94 -0.77 3.52
N LYS A 31 0.88 -1.88 4.25
CA LYS A 31 -0.07 -2.05 5.36
C LYS A 31 0.19 -1.07 6.51
N GLY A 32 1.45 -0.85 6.86
CA GLY A 32 1.83 0.16 7.87
C GLY A 32 1.43 1.57 7.45
N ASN A 33 1.70 1.93 6.19
CA ASN A 33 1.35 3.22 5.60
C ASN A 33 -0.17 3.43 5.53
N LEU A 34 -0.94 2.38 5.21
CA LEU A 34 -2.40 2.41 5.21
C LEU A 34 -2.97 2.65 6.62
N SER A 35 -2.39 2.02 7.64
CA SER A 35 -2.78 2.24 9.04
C SER A 35 -2.53 3.67 9.49
N ALA A 36 -1.36 4.24 9.14
CA ALA A 36 -1.04 5.63 9.44
C ALA A 36 -2.02 6.60 8.75
N LEU A 37 -2.34 6.36 7.47
CA LEU A 37 -3.34 7.11 6.73
C LEU A 37 -4.72 7.03 7.41
N ARG A 38 -5.22 5.82 7.72
CA ARG A 38 -6.51 5.63 8.40
C ARG A 38 -6.57 6.35 9.74
N SER A 39 -5.49 6.33 10.51
CA SER A 39 -5.40 7.07 11.77
C SER A 39 -5.50 8.58 11.53
N SER A 40 -4.77 9.12 10.55
CA SER A 40 -4.86 10.55 10.21
C SER A 40 -6.28 10.98 9.78
N VAL A 41 -6.99 10.14 9.01
CA VAL A 41 -8.37 10.37 8.61
C VAL A 41 -9.32 10.34 9.82
N SER A 42 -9.13 9.41 10.75
CA SER A 42 -9.95 9.35 11.97
C SER A 42 -9.76 10.56 12.90
N ILE A 43 -8.54 11.11 12.95
CA ILE A 43 -8.25 12.33 13.73
C ILE A 43 -8.98 13.52 13.10
N TYR A 44 -8.91 13.67 11.77
CA TYR A 44 -9.67 14.71 11.07
C TYR A 44 -11.18 14.61 11.33
N TYR A 45 -11.72 13.40 11.23
CA TYR A 45 -13.15 13.17 11.50
C TYR A 45 -13.54 13.60 12.92
N SER A 46 -12.68 13.33 13.90
CA SER A 46 -12.90 13.70 15.30
C SER A 46 -12.84 15.21 15.52
N GLU A 47 -11.94 15.92 14.82
CA GLU A 47 -11.79 17.37 14.95
C GLU A 47 -12.82 18.18 14.15
N LYS A 48 -13.35 17.61 13.06
CA LYS A 48 -14.32 18.29 12.18
C LYS A 48 -15.76 17.86 12.43
N GLU A 49 -16.07 17.49 13.68
CA GLU A 49 -17.43 17.20 14.14
C GLU A 49 -18.16 16.16 13.27
N GLY A 50 -17.44 15.14 12.79
CA GLY A 50 -18.00 14.05 11.99
C GLY A 50 -18.01 14.30 10.48
N VAL A 51 -17.28 15.31 9.99
CA VAL A 51 -17.10 15.54 8.55
C VAL A 51 -15.87 14.79 8.04
N TRP A 52 -16.07 13.97 7.00
CA TRP A 52 -14.97 13.29 6.32
C TRP A 52 -14.21 14.24 5.38
N PRO A 53 -12.89 14.02 5.19
CA PRO A 53 -12.11 14.66 4.13
C PRO A 53 -12.79 14.61 2.76
N VAL A 54 -12.71 15.68 1.96
CA VAL A 54 -13.05 15.60 0.53
C VAL A 54 -11.89 14.93 -0.23
N ASP A 55 -10.65 15.33 0.09
CA ASP A 55 -9.42 14.85 -0.55
C ASP A 55 -8.29 14.74 0.46
N LEU A 56 -7.54 13.63 0.46
CA LEU A 56 -6.38 13.46 1.35
C LEU A 56 -5.11 14.16 0.84
N ASN A 57 -5.12 14.70 -0.37
CA ASN A 57 -3.96 15.38 -0.97
C ASN A 57 -3.63 16.72 -0.27
N ASN A 58 -4.57 17.32 0.46
CA ASN A 58 -4.39 18.61 1.14
C ASN A 58 -4.51 18.49 2.67
N PHE A 59 -3.88 17.47 3.26
CA PHE A 59 -3.99 17.09 4.68
C PHE A 59 -2.75 17.41 5.52
N ALA A 60 -1.98 18.44 5.14
CA ALA A 60 -0.68 18.75 5.74
C ALA A 60 -0.67 18.88 7.27
N SER A 61 -1.79 19.30 7.89
CA SER A 61 -1.94 19.41 9.35
C SER A 61 -2.01 18.06 10.07
N TYR A 62 -2.52 17.03 9.42
CA TYR A 62 -2.74 15.69 10.01
C TYR A 62 -1.70 14.68 9.54
N MET A 63 -1.13 14.91 8.35
CA MET A 63 0.00 14.14 7.86
C MET A 63 0.83 14.99 6.88
N PRO A 64 2.13 15.21 7.17
CA PRO A 64 2.94 16.13 6.37
C PRO A 64 3.26 15.60 4.96
N VAL A 65 3.31 14.27 4.80
CA VAL A 65 3.56 13.61 3.52
C VAL A 65 2.71 12.34 3.44
N ILE A 66 2.04 12.13 2.31
CA ILE A 66 1.33 10.88 2.05
C ILE A 66 2.37 9.78 1.81
N PRO A 67 2.38 8.72 2.63
CA PRO A 67 3.33 7.63 2.45
C PRO A 67 2.95 6.82 1.19
N PRO A 68 3.92 6.38 0.39
CA PRO A 68 3.62 5.65 -0.85
C PRO A 68 3.16 4.21 -0.59
N ALA A 69 2.31 3.70 -1.46
CA ALA A 69 1.91 2.30 -1.52
C ALA A 69 2.99 1.49 -2.27
N ARG A 70 3.85 0.79 -1.53
CA ARG A 70 5.10 0.20 -2.04
C ARG A 70 4.94 -1.16 -2.73
N ALA A 71 3.82 -1.86 -2.54
CA ALA A 71 3.61 -3.18 -3.10
C ALA A 71 3.56 -3.16 -4.64
N ARG A 72 4.02 -4.23 -5.29
CA ARG A 72 4.33 -4.23 -6.73
C ARG A 72 3.17 -4.00 -7.72
N PRO A 73 1.87 -4.09 -7.37
CA PRO A 73 0.83 -3.62 -8.28
C PRO A 73 0.48 -2.13 -8.09
N LEU A 74 0.95 -1.48 -7.02
CA LEU A 74 0.55 -0.12 -6.64
C LEU A 74 1.55 0.96 -7.07
N GLY A 75 2.74 0.55 -7.52
CA GLY A 75 3.72 1.39 -8.21
C GLY A 75 4.57 2.30 -7.34
N ASP A 76 4.68 2.05 -6.02
CA ASP A 76 5.38 2.93 -5.06
C ASP A 76 4.86 4.37 -5.12
N SER A 77 3.53 4.49 -5.27
CA SER A 77 2.85 5.75 -5.53
C SER A 77 2.18 6.27 -4.26
N ALA A 78 2.34 7.57 -4.00
CA ALA A 78 1.64 8.30 -2.95
C ALA A 78 0.34 8.96 -3.45
N ILE A 79 -0.07 8.71 -4.69
CA ILE A 79 -1.27 9.29 -5.28
C ILE A 79 -2.50 8.78 -4.53
N VAL A 80 -3.36 9.70 -4.09
CA VAL A 80 -4.70 9.35 -3.56
C VAL A 80 -5.73 9.68 -4.62
N SER A 81 -6.49 8.67 -5.04
CA SER A 81 -7.65 8.80 -5.92
C SER A 81 -8.93 8.73 -5.10
N VAL A 82 -9.84 9.68 -5.32
CA VAL A 82 -11.18 9.64 -4.70
C VAL A 82 -12.08 8.75 -5.55
N VAL A 83 -12.67 7.73 -4.94
CA VAL A 83 -13.47 6.70 -5.60
C VAL A 83 -14.85 6.61 -4.97
N ALA A 84 -15.87 6.33 -5.79
CA ALA A 84 -17.26 6.18 -5.35
C ALA A 84 -17.60 4.76 -4.84
N ALA A 85 -16.70 3.79 -5.03
CA ALA A 85 -16.84 2.41 -4.59
C ALA A 85 -15.44 1.79 -4.36
N SER A 86 -15.38 0.55 -3.87
CA SER A 86 -14.11 -0.18 -3.79
C SER A 86 -13.46 -0.30 -5.18
N PRO A 87 -12.12 -0.25 -5.28
CA PRO A 87 -11.42 -0.36 -6.56
C PRO A 87 -11.79 -1.66 -7.29
N SER A 88 -12.23 -1.53 -8.55
CA SER A 88 -12.59 -2.65 -9.43
C SER A 88 -11.57 -2.90 -10.55
N SER A 89 -10.49 -2.11 -10.59
CA SER A 89 -9.40 -2.23 -11.56
C SER A 89 -8.04 -2.09 -10.87
N VAL A 90 -6.98 -2.47 -11.58
CA VAL A 90 -5.61 -2.25 -11.12
C VAL A 90 -5.29 -0.77 -11.27
N GLY A 91 -5.13 -0.07 -10.16
CA GLY A 91 -4.69 1.32 -10.10
C GLY A 91 -3.35 1.46 -9.39
N THR A 92 -2.93 2.71 -9.21
CA THR A 92 -1.72 3.07 -8.46
C THR A 92 -2.08 3.83 -7.20
N GLY A 93 -1.27 3.65 -6.15
CA GLY A 93 -1.41 4.42 -4.90
C GLY A 93 -2.61 4.02 -4.05
N TRP A 94 -3.33 5.02 -3.54
CA TRP A 94 -4.43 4.88 -2.59
C TRP A 94 -5.78 5.19 -3.24
N ALA A 95 -6.81 4.50 -2.79
CA ALA A 95 -8.20 4.76 -3.13
C ALA A 95 -8.93 5.20 -1.86
N TYR A 96 -9.55 6.37 -1.92
CA TYR A 96 -10.26 6.98 -0.81
C TYR A 96 -11.74 7.18 -1.13
N LEU A 97 -12.63 6.80 -0.23
CA LEU A 97 -14.06 7.00 -0.37
C LEU A 97 -14.56 8.00 0.67
N GLN A 98 -15.01 9.16 0.18
CA GLN A 98 -15.53 10.26 1.00
C GLN A 98 -16.78 9.88 1.78
N SER A 99 -17.67 9.05 1.21
CA SER A 99 -18.96 8.68 1.80
C SER A 99 -18.88 7.71 2.99
N GLY A 100 -17.73 7.63 3.67
CA GLY A 100 -17.51 6.74 4.81
C GLY A 100 -16.08 6.73 5.37
N GLY A 101 -15.19 7.58 4.85
CA GLY A 101 -13.79 7.65 5.32
C GLY A 101 -12.96 6.41 5.01
N LEU A 102 -13.46 5.53 4.14
CA LEU A 102 -12.83 4.25 3.83
C LEU A 102 -11.63 4.48 2.90
N LEU A 103 -10.53 3.81 3.23
CA LEU A 103 -9.28 3.93 2.50
C LEU A 103 -8.76 2.54 2.16
N TRP A 104 -8.36 2.36 0.91
CA TRP A 104 -7.84 1.10 0.37
C TRP A 104 -6.56 1.34 -0.41
N ALA A 105 -5.76 0.30 -0.57
CA ALA A 105 -4.77 0.27 -1.63
C ALA A 105 -5.50 0.13 -2.98
N ASN A 106 -5.15 0.97 -3.95
CA ASN A 106 -5.87 1.11 -5.22
C ASN A 106 -5.55 -0.03 -6.20
N SER A 107 -5.81 -1.28 -5.82
CA SER A 107 -5.57 -2.42 -6.70
C SER A 107 -6.48 -3.60 -6.35
N THR A 108 -6.97 -4.30 -7.38
CA THR A 108 -7.67 -5.58 -7.25
C THR A 108 -6.74 -6.79 -7.16
N ALA A 109 -5.43 -6.58 -7.22
CA ALA A 109 -4.45 -7.65 -7.10
C ALA A 109 -4.44 -8.28 -5.70
N THR A 110 -3.80 -9.43 -5.58
CA THR A 110 -3.58 -10.14 -4.32
C THR A 110 -2.12 -10.08 -3.90
N ASP A 111 -1.91 -10.03 -2.59
CA ASP A 111 -0.63 -10.22 -1.90
C ASP A 111 0.03 -11.54 -2.30
N VAL A 112 1.34 -11.69 -2.06
CA VAL A 112 2.06 -12.98 -2.04
C VAL A 112 1.34 -14.07 -1.22
N LYS A 113 0.51 -13.69 -0.23
CA LYS A 113 -0.32 -14.58 0.62
C LYS A 113 -1.75 -14.80 0.12
N GLY A 114 -2.16 -14.17 -0.99
CA GLY A 114 -3.51 -14.33 -1.55
C GLY A 114 -4.58 -13.39 -0.97
N THR A 115 -4.19 -12.41 -0.15
CA THR A 115 -5.11 -11.39 0.40
C THR A 115 -5.25 -10.24 -0.59
N SER A 116 -6.48 -9.80 -0.89
CA SER A 116 -6.71 -8.65 -1.77
C SER A 116 -6.21 -7.34 -1.16
N PHE A 117 -5.58 -6.47 -1.96
CA PHE A 117 -5.14 -5.14 -1.49
C PHE A 117 -6.30 -4.24 -1.01
N THR A 118 -7.51 -4.53 -1.46
CA THR A 118 -8.75 -3.86 -1.01
C THR A 118 -9.23 -4.30 0.37
N THR A 119 -8.68 -5.36 0.98
CA THR A 119 -9.06 -5.82 2.34
C THR A 119 -8.03 -5.50 3.41
N TYR A 120 -6.90 -4.89 3.04
CA TYR A 120 -5.88 -4.41 3.98
C TYR A 120 -6.39 -3.35 4.95
#